data_AF-A0A972MKC7-F1
#
_entry.id   AF-A0A972MKC7-F1
#
_cell.length_a   1.000
_cell.length_b   1.000
_cell.length_c   1.000
_cell.angle_alpha   90.00
_cell.angle_beta   90.00
_cell.angle_gamma   90.00
#
_symmetry.space_group_name_H-M   'P 1'
#
loop_
_entity.id
_entity.type
_entity.pdbx_description
1 polymer ?
#
loop_
_entity_poly.entity_id
_entity_poly.type
_entity_poly.pdbx_seq_one_letter_code
_entity_poly.pdbx_strand_id
1 'polypeptide(L)'
;MKLDKKILFFIFFLILIIKLKDFSHFLNKKNVITGYDAFYFTRLTEELIENQYEKIDTLRDVPDFLERPFPPPLILYIGSFFSRIFPKEYVYAFLPPIFSIFFIFP
;
A
#
# COMPACT_ATOMS: atom_id res chain seq x y z
N MET A 1 4.87 -14.18 30.11
CA MET A 1 6.29 -14.30 29.69
C MET A 1 6.67 -13.00 28.99
N LYS A 2 7.53 -12.15 29.56
CA LYS A 2 7.95 -10.90 28.89
C LYS A 2 8.97 -11.23 27.81
N LEU A 3 8.61 -11.03 26.55
CA LEU A 3 9.55 -11.18 25.43
C LEU A 3 10.60 -10.07 25.51
N ASP A 4 11.88 -10.41 25.37
CA ASP A 4 12.96 -9.41 25.36
C ASP A 4 12.78 -8.46 24.16
N LYS A 5 12.89 -7.15 24.40
CA LYS A 5 12.83 -6.11 23.36
C LYS A 5 13.85 -6.35 22.24
N LYS A 6 15.03 -6.90 22.57
CA LYS A 6 16.07 -7.24 21.58
C LYS A 6 15.60 -8.35 20.64
N ILE A 7 14.94 -9.37 21.20
CA ILE A 7 14.38 -10.48 20.42
C ILE A 7 13.26 -9.97 19.52
N LEU A 8 12.38 -9.11 20.04
CA LEU A 8 11.30 -8.51 19.24
C LEU A 8 11.85 -7.66 18.08
N PHE A 9 12.87 -6.85 18.33
CA PHE A 9 13.53 -6.06 17.29
C PHE A 9 14.21 -6.94 16.23
N PHE A 10 14.83 -8.04 16.65
CA PHE A 10 15.40 -9.01 15.72
C PHE A 10 14.34 -9.68 14.84
N ILE A 11 13.22 -10.10 15.43
CA ILE A 11 12.08 -10.68 14.71
C ILE A 11 11.51 -9.67 13.70
N PHE A 12 11.32 -8.42 14.12
CA PHE A 12 10.90 -7.32 13.26
C PHE A 12 11.80 -7.21 12.02
N PHE A 13 13.12 -7.12 12.24
CA PHE A 13 14.08 -6.90 11.18
C PHE A 13 14.15 -8.09 10.22
N LEU A 14 14.10 -9.31 10.77
CA LEU A 14 14.08 -10.54 9.98
C LEU A 14 12.85 -10.61 9.05
N ILE A 15 11.66 -10.29 9.56
CA ILE A 15 10.41 -10.30 8.77
C ILE A 15 10.48 -9.26 7.65
N LEU A 16 10.98 -8.06 7.95
CA LEU A 16 11.11 -7.01 6.96
C LEU A 16 12.05 -7.43 5.83
N ILE A 17 13.21 -8.03 6.15
CA ILE A 17 14.14 -8.57 5.15
C ILE A 17 13.46 -9.63 4.29
N ILE A 18 12.77 -10.59 4.91
CA ILE A 18 12.13 -11.69 4.17
C ILE A 18 11.09 -11.15 3.19
N LYS A 19 10.28 -10.16 3.60
CA LYS A 19 9.23 -9.60 2.74
C LYS A 19 9.76 -8.67 1.65
N LEU A 20 10.91 -8.05 1.87
CA LEU A 20 11.53 -7.12 0.90
C LEU A 20 12.61 -7.76 0.03
N LYS A 21 12.98 -9.02 0.26
CA LYS A 21 14.05 -9.71 -0.50
C LYS A 21 13.79 -9.65 -2.01
N ASP A 22 12.53 -9.80 -2.41
CA ASP A 22 12.11 -9.89 -3.80
C ASP A 22 12.05 -8.51 -4.49
N PHE A 23 12.11 -7.43 -3.70
CA PHE A 23 12.09 -6.06 -4.22
C PHE A 23 13.28 -5.78 -5.17
N SER A 24 14.42 -6.40 -4.91
CA SER A 24 15.63 -6.24 -5.72
C SER A 24 15.55 -6.93 -7.09
N HIS A 25 14.63 -7.88 -7.26
CA HIS A 25 14.46 -8.68 -8.47
C HIS A 25 13.48 -8.08 -9.48
N PHE A 26 12.86 -6.94 -9.18
CA PHE A 26 12.00 -6.23 -10.12
C PHE A 26 12.82 -5.60 -11.25
N LEU A 27 12.71 -6.20 -12.44
CA LEU A 27 13.38 -5.75 -13.67
C LEU A 27 13.05 -4.29 -14.03
N ASN A 28 11.81 -3.87 -13.78
CA ASN A 28 11.38 -2.49 -13.97
C ASN A 28 10.98 -1.89 -12.62
N LYS A 29 11.79 -0.94 -12.15
CA LYS A 29 11.55 -0.13 -10.95
C LYS A 29 10.27 0.71 -10.99
N LYS A 30 9.58 0.78 -12.14
CA LYS A 30 8.24 1.37 -12.29
C LYS A 30 7.10 0.36 -12.13
N ASN A 31 7.38 -0.95 -12.21
CA ASN A 31 6.40 -2.03 -12.04
C ASN A 31 6.71 -2.85 -10.79
N VAL A 32 6.98 -2.17 -9.68
CA VAL A 32 7.20 -2.87 -8.40
C VAL A 32 5.88 -3.38 -7.81
N ILE A 33 4.76 -2.81 -8.25
CA ILE A 33 3.44 -3.35 -7.96
C ILE A 33 3.12 -4.49 -8.93
N THR A 34 2.76 -5.65 -8.38
CA THR A 34 2.36 -6.84 -9.15
C THR A 34 0.90 -7.24 -8.98
N GLY A 35 0.22 -6.73 -7.94
CA GLY A 35 -1.17 -7.05 -7.65
C GLY A 35 -2.15 -6.08 -8.31
N TYR A 36 -3.21 -6.60 -8.93
CA TYR A 36 -4.29 -5.79 -9.51
C TYR A 36 -4.92 -4.83 -8.48
N ASP A 37 -5.10 -5.29 -7.24
CA ASP A 37 -5.62 -4.44 -6.16
C ASP A 37 -4.69 -3.26 -5.86
N ALA A 38 -3.38 -3.49 -5.85
CA ALA A 38 -2.42 -2.44 -5.60
C ALA A 38 -2.38 -1.42 -6.75
N PHE A 39 -2.58 -1.82 -8.01
CA PHE A 39 -2.79 -0.88 -9.11
C PHE A 39 -4.05 -0.04 -8.90
N TYR A 40 -5.15 -0.68 -8.49
CA TYR A 40 -6.39 0.01 -8.19
C TYR A 40 -6.21 1.07 -7.08
N PHE A 41 -5.62 0.70 -5.95
CA PHE A 41 -5.36 1.64 -4.85
C PHE A 41 -4.37 2.75 -5.25
N THR A 42 -3.38 2.43 -6.09
CA THR A 42 -2.42 3.40 -6.61
C THR A 42 -3.12 4.46 -7.48
N ARG A 43 -4.04 4.06 -8.36
CA ARG A 43 -4.85 4.99 -9.15
C ARG A 43 -5.73 5.85 -8.25
N LEU A 44 -6.47 5.24 -7.31
CA LEU A 44 -7.33 5.99 -6.40
C LEU A 44 -6.56 6.99 -5.52
N THR A 45 -5.30 6.68 -5.20
CA THR A 45 -4.41 7.57 -4.45
C THR A 45 -4.03 8.79 -5.26
N GLU A 46 -3.76 8.62 -6.55
CA GLU A 46 -3.51 9.73 -7.47
C GLU A 46 -4.74 10.63 -7.56
N GLU A 47 -5.92 10.04 -7.81
CA GLU A 47 -7.18 10.79 -7.86
C GLU A 47 -7.44 11.54 -6.54
N LEU A 48 -7.12 10.96 -5.38
CA LEU A 48 -7.26 11.63 -4.09
C LEU A 48 -6.24 12.77 -3.90
N ILE A 49 -5.01 12.65 -4.42
CA ILE A 49 -4.01 13.73 -4.40
C ILE A 49 -4.44 14.89 -5.31
N GLU A 50 -4.98 14.56 -6.48
CA GLU A 50 -5.43 15.53 -7.50
C GLU A 50 -6.82 16.12 -7.20
N ASN A 51 -7.48 15.71 -6.10
CA ASN A 51 -8.86 16.07 -5.75
C ASN A 51 -9.92 15.66 -6.80
N GLN A 52 -9.69 14.54 -7.49
CA GLN A 52 -10.59 13.91 -8.48
C GLN A 52 -11.27 12.64 -7.94
N TYR A 53 -11.12 12.33 -6.65
CA TYR A 53 -11.77 11.16 -6.06
C TYR A 53 -13.28 11.36 -5.96
N GLU A 54 -14.04 10.64 -6.78
CA GLU A 54 -15.50 10.67 -6.79
C GLU A 54 -16.12 9.37 -6.22
N LYS A 55 -17.39 9.45 -5.80
CA LYS A 55 -18.17 8.30 -5.33
C LYS A 55 -18.41 7.26 -6.44
N ILE A 56 -18.47 7.68 -7.71
CA ILE A 56 -18.75 6.80 -8.84
C ILE A 56 -17.48 6.64 -9.68
N ASP A 57 -17.14 5.41 -10.03
CA ASP A 57 -16.01 5.08 -10.90
C ASP A 57 -16.42 5.04 -12.37
N THR A 58 -16.28 6.15 -13.08
CA THR A 58 -16.63 6.21 -14.51
C THR A 58 -15.69 5.41 -15.41
N LEU A 59 -14.57 4.94 -14.87
CA LEU A 59 -13.57 4.14 -15.60
C LEU A 59 -13.74 2.63 -15.38
N ARG A 60 -14.71 2.20 -14.58
CA ARG A 60 -14.96 0.77 -14.30
C ARG A 60 -16.40 0.39 -14.62
N ASP A 61 -16.54 -0.84 -15.10
CA ASP A 61 -17.82 -1.52 -15.29
C ASP A 61 -18.78 -0.82 -16.26
N VAL A 62 -18.26 -0.20 -17.32
CA VAL A 62 -19.08 0.48 -18.33
C VAL A 62 -20.04 -0.51 -19.01
N PRO A 63 -21.35 -0.22 -19.13
CA PRO A 63 -22.03 1.06 -18.84
C PRO A 63 -22.52 1.25 -17.39
N ASP A 64 -22.58 0.17 -16.61
CA ASP A 64 -23.09 0.15 -15.24
C ASP A 64 -21.99 0.54 -14.25
N PHE A 65 -21.59 1.82 -14.27
CA PHE A 65 -20.49 2.35 -13.46
C PHE A 65 -20.56 1.92 -11.98
N LEU A 66 -19.40 1.58 -11.41
CA LEU A 66 -19.32 1.03 -10.05
C LEU A 66 -19.22 2.12 -8.98
N GLU A 67 -19.96 1.99 -7.88
CA GLU A 67 -19.74 2.84 -6.70
C GLU A 67 -18.44 2.45 -5.96
N ARG A 68 -17.73 3.47 -5.48
CA ARG A 68 -16.52 3.35 -4.66
C ARG A 68 -16.84 3.65 -3.19
N PRO A 69 -16.04 3.15 -2.23
CA PRO A 69 -16.21 3.48 -0.83
C PRO A 69 -16.13 5.00 -0.61
N PHE A 70 -17.15 5.57 0.03
CA PHE A 70 -17.20 7.00 0.35
C PHE A 70 -17.62 7.18 1.82
N PRO A 71 -16.79 7.79 2.68
CA PRO A 71 -15.51 8.45 2.38
C PRO A 71 -14.39 7.48 1.95
N PRO A 72 -13.30 7.99 1.34
CA PRO A 72 -12.13 7.18 1.00
C PRO A 72 -11.64 6.35 2.20
N PRO A 73 -11.26 5.07 2.02
CA PRO A 73 -10.75 4.26 3.11
C PRO A 73 -9.41 4.78 3.63
N LEU A 74 -9.11 4.51 4.90
CA LEU A 74 -7.89 4.96 5.59
C LEU A 74 -6.59 4.67 4.80
N ILE A 75 -6.54 3.53 4.13
CA ILE A 75 -5.39 3.13 3.30
C ILE A 75 -5.07 4.17 2.21
N LEU A 76 -6.08 4.81 1.62
CA LEU A 76 -5.89 5.84 0.61
C LEU A 76 -5.36 7.14 1.23
N TYR A 77 -5.83 7.52 2.40
CA TYR A 77 -5.28 8.69 3.11
C TYR A 77 -3.81 8.49 3.46
N ILE A 78 -3.45 7.31 3.97
CA ILE A 78 -2.07 6.96 4.27
C ILE A 78 -1.22 6.92 2.99
N GLY A 79 -1.75 6.29 1.94
CA GLY A 79 -1.14 6.26 0.61
C GLY A 79 -0.87 7.68 0.10
N SER A 80 -1.89 8.54 0.06
CA SER A 80 -1.78 9.92 -0.43
C SER A 80 -0.82 10.76 0.40
N PHE A 81 -0.75 10.56 1.71
CA PHE A 81 0.24 11.25 2.56
C PHE A 81 1.67 10.90 2.15
N PHE A 82 2.00 9.61 2.05
CA PHE A 82 3.35 9.18 1.69
C PHE A 82 3.67 9.42 0.21
N SER A 83 2.67 9.32 -0.68
CA SER A 83 2.83 9.52 -2.12
C SER A 83 3.09 10.98 -2.51
N ARG A 84 2.93 11.94 -1.60
CA ARG A 84 3.40 13.32 -1.79
C ARG A 84 4.93 13.44 -1.74
N ILE A 85 5.61 12.46 -1.16
CA ILE A 85 7.07 12.48 -0.93
C ILE A 85 7.77 11.37 -1.70
N PHE A 86 7.13 10.20 -1.81
CA PHE A 86 7.67 9.01 -2.45
C PHE A 86 6.82 8.60 -3.67
N PRO A 87 7.39 7.90 -4.67
CA PRO A 87 6.56 7.39 -5.76
C PRO A 87 5.54 6.39 -5.23
N LYS A 88 4.29 6.53 -5.67
CA LYS A 88 3.13 5.74 -5.20
C LYS A 88 3.32 4.23 -5.35
N GLU A 89 4.05 3.80 -6.36
CA GLU A 89 4.36 2.38 -6.59
C GLU A 89 5.19 1.80 -5.44
N TYR A 90 6.12 2.59 -4.90
CA TYR A 90 6.94 2.20 -3.76
C TYR A 90 6.11 2.22 -2.48
N VAL A 91 5.28 3.25 -2.29
CA VAL A 91 4.39 3.36 -1.13
C VAL A 91 3.54 2.10 -0.98
N TYR A 92 2.86 1.66 -2.04
CA TYR A 92 2.01 0.47 -2.02
C TYR A 92 2.78 -0.85 -2.02
N ALA A 93 4.05 -0.87 -2.45
CA ALA A 93 4.90 -2.05 -2.29
C ALA A 93 5.42 -2.20 -0.84
N PHE A 94 5.70 -1.09 -0.13
CA PHE A 94 6.24 -1.12 1.23
C PHE A 94 5.17 -1.10 2.33
N LEU A 95 3.97 -0.58 2.05
CA LEU A 95 2.91 -0.51 3.06
C LEU A 95 2.55 -1.89 3.63
N PRO A 96 2.27 -2.93 2.82
CA PRO A 96 1.90 -4.24 3.33
C PRO A 96 2.93 -4.87 4.27
N PRO A 97 4.25 -4.91 3.95
CA PRO A 97 5.23 -5.44 4.89
C PRO A 97 5.34 -4.61 6.16
N ILE A 98 5.28 -3.28 6.08
CA ILE A 98 5.29 -2.39 7.27
C ILE A 98 4.06 -2.66 8.14
N PHE A 99 2.86 -2.77 7.56
CA PHE A 99 1.65 -3.01 8.32
C PHE A 99 1.57 -4.40 8.92
N SER A 100 2.12 -5.39 8.23
CA SER A 100 2.17 -6.75 8.75
C SER A 100 2.98 -6.89 10.05
N ILE A 101 3.90 -5.96 10.30
CA ILE A 101 4.68 -5.93 11.53
C ILE A 101 3.78 -5.59 12.73
N PHE A 102 2.78 -4.72 12.55
CA PHE A 102 1.92 -4.33 13.67
C PHE A 102 1.14 -5.53 14.23
N PHE A 103 0.90 -6.57 13.42
CA PHE A 103 0.28 -7.83 13.88
C PHE A 103 1.17 -8.69 14.79
N ILE A 104 2.47 -8.37 14.91
CA ILE A 104 3.39 -9.06 15.83
C ILE A 104 3.17 -8.56 17.26
N PHE A 105 2.64 -7.34 17.42
CA PHE A 105 2.32 -6.78 18.72
C PHE A 105 0.93 -7.27 19.15
N PRO A 106 0.83 -8.05 20.25
CA PRO A 106 -0.45 -8.47 20.81
C PRO A 106 -1.21 -7.31 21.46
#